data_AF-A0A6P7LDL3-F1
#
_entry.id   AF-A0A6P7LDL3-F1
#
_cell.length_a   1.000
_cell.length_b   1.000
_cell.length_c   1.000
_cell.angle_alpha   90.00
_cell.angle_beta   90.00
_cell.angle_gamma   90.00
#
_symmetry.space_group_name_H-M   'P 1'
#
loop_
_entity.id
_entity.type
_entity.pdbx_description
1 polymer ?
#
loop_
_entity_poly.entity_id
_entity_poly.type
_entity_poly.pdbx_seq_one_letter_code
_entity_poly.pdbx_strand_id
1 'polypeptide(L)'
;MMLSLLLLILLLGSNCKASFMGTVVTYYAKTTTSNKTAAVVYTQDTYEGPTSPVSWLCNSKDCGSAITNSNHHTVNFLGNLYEQQYIWYMVPNSDLFQMWLYGPYSPWVSNVDGGRIGQAVAVIDLRKRSDTNKANSSPQTAIIPLRVPSNCQRDFNLLAFDPDGDDVRCRYGNASLSESYTYKKPPFFNLSSSCTLSFSPTSSSKEGAYVVQMVMEDFPKENITLTQTNGSQEVKTNNDAISKIPVQFVVRVDPAVPSCTEGLYLPRILTPIPDRLYTIVNQPVLINITAEALNASLSQVLYSGPSTINLNRVLPGQYVMSWTPPEDNGGESHPICFVVEADNVLPKYHSELRCVIVTVGNATATATATINNSNKAVARLIMRVSSSLPLDDIKNIITQLIKDELTILGLSDVALDLNIVANTTNTGG
;
A
#
# COMPACT_ATOMS: atom_id res chain seq x y z
N MET A 1 9.39 34.33 -42.71
CA MET A 1 9.79 32.98 -42.23
C MET A 1 10.19 32.98 -40.75
N MET A 2 11.05 33.88 -40.28
CA MET A 2 11.47 33.96 -38.86
C MET A 2 10.30 34.17 -37.86
N LEU A 3 9.30 35.00 -38.19
CA LEU A 3 8.15 35.25 -37.31
C LEU A 3 7.22 34.04 -37.16
N SER A 4 7.08 33.23 -38.22
CA SER A 4 6.29 32.00 -38.21
C SER A 4 7.00 30.88 -37.45
N LEU A 5 8.33 30.83 -37.51
CA LEU A 5 9.15 29.94 -36.68
C LEU A 5 9.10 30.34 -35.20
N LEU A 6 9.10 31.65 -34.89
CA LEU A 6 8.95 32.16 -33.53
C LEU A 6 7.56 31.84 -32.95
N LEU A 7 6.49 31.99 -33.73
CA LEU A 7 5.14 31.57 -33.32
C LEU A 7 5.05 30.05 -33.10
N LEU A 8 5.71 29.25 -33.95
CA LEU A 8 5.77 27.79 -33.78
C LEU A 8 6.56 27.40 -32.52
N ILE A 9 7.64 28.11 -32.20
CA ILE A 9 8.44 27.92 -30.97
C ILE A 9 7.66 28.41 -29.73
N LEU A 10 6.86 29.49 -29.84
CA LEU A 10 5.94 29.95 -28.80
C LEU A 10 4.74 29.00 -28.58
N LEU A 11 4.30 28.28 -29.62
CA LEU A 11 3.28 27.22 -29.55
C LEU A 11 3.86 25.89 -29.02
N LEU A 12 5.14 25.61 -29.28
CA LEU A 12 5.89 24.47 -28.73
C LEU A 12 6.36 24.72 -27.29
N GLY A 13 6.28 25.97 -26.81
CA GLY A 13 6.38 26.34 -25.40
C GLY A 13 5.14 25.92 -24.61
N SER A 14 4.68 24.69 -24.78
CA SER A 14 3.76 24.08 -23.83
C SER A 14 4.52 23.93 -22.52
N ASN A 15 4.30 24.85 -21.59
CA ASN A 15 4.63 24.64 -20.18
C ASN A 15 3.95 23.35 -19.76
N CYS A 16 4.64 22.22 -19.85
CA CYS A 16 4.16 20.93 -19.35
C CYS A 16 4.12 21.08 -17.83
N LYS A 17 2.99 21.57 -17.30
CA LYS A 17 2.79 21.69 -15.86
C LYS A 17 2.49 20.30 -15.31
N ALA A 18 3.21 19.89 -14.28
CA ALA A 18 2.84 18.71 -13.50
C ALA A 18 1.38 18.80 -13.08
N SER A 19 0.65 17.72 -13.31
CA SER A 19 -0.72 17.55 -12.84
C SER A 19 -0.74 16.47 -11.77
N PHE A 20 -1.19 16.80 -10.57
CA PHE A 20 -1.31 15.85 -9.47
C PHE A 20 -2.36 14.78 -9.78
N MET A 21 -2.01 13.53 -9.54
CA MET A 21 -2.82 12.35 -9.83
C MET A 21 -3.15 11.53 -8.59
N GLY A 22 -2.50 11.76 -7.45
CA GLY A 22 -2.82 11.04 -6.23
C GLY A 22 -1.75 11.12 -5.17
N THR A 23 -2.13 10.77 -3.95
CA THR A 23 -1.24 10.62 -2.80
C THR A 23 -1.71 9.51 -1.86
N VAL A 24 -0.75 8.82 -1.26
CA VAL A 24 -0.95 8.00 -0.06
C VAL A 24 0.16 8.30 0.93
N VAL A 25 -0.19 8.31 2.22
CA VAL A 25 0.78 8.42 3.31
C VAL A 25 0.61 7.24 4.22
N THR A 26 1.70 6.54 4.55
CA THR A 26 1.69 5.52 5.59
C THR A 26 2.81 5.76 6.58
N TYR A 27 2.75 5.15 7.77
CA TYR A 27 3.85 5.26 8.73
C TYR A 27 4.08 3.99 9.53
N TYR A 28 5.32 3.86 9.98
CA TYR A 28 5.75 2.91 11.00
C TYR A 28 6.44 3.65 12.14
N ALA A 29 6.31 3.15 13.35
CA ALA A 29 7.08 3.61 14.49
C ALA A 29 8.40 2.82 14.60
N LYS A 30 9.52 3.54 14.77
CA LYS A 30 10.83 2.95 15.07
C LYS A 30 11.40 3.51 16.37
N THR A 31 12.02 2.63 17.15
CA THR A 31 12.75 3.02 18.36
C THR A 31 14.20 3.33 18.00
N THR A 32 14.67 4.49 18.44
CA THR A 32 16.08 4.89 18.24
C THR A 32 16.93 4.52 19.45
N THR A 33 18.25 4.47 19.25
CA THR A 33 19.26 4.20 20.30
C THR A 33 19.22 5.17 21.48
N SER A 34 18.49 6.28 21.37
CA SER A 34 18.34 7.31 22.40
C SER A 34 17.03 7.22 23.21
N ASN A 35 16.28 6.10 23.13
CA ASN A 35 14.92 5.94 23.68
C ASN A 35 13.90 6.97 23.14
N LYS A 36 14.23 7.69 22.06
CA LYS A 36 13.29 8.53 21.34
C LYS A 36 12.54 7.69 20.30
N THR A 37 11.26 8.02 20.11
CA THR A 37 10.42 7.42 19.07
C THR A 37 10.66 8.18 17.77
N ALA A 38 10.92 7.47 16.69
CA ALA A 38 10.93 7.99 15.34
C ALA A 38 9.67 7.50 14.61
N ALA A 39 9.00 8.38 13.88
CA ALA A 39 8.05 7.97 12.85
C ALA A 39 8.77 7.91 11.51
N VAL A 40 8.69 6.77 10.83
CA VAL A 40 9.06 6.67 9.43
C VAL A 40 7.79 6.85 8.63
N VAL A 41 7.70 7.97 7.93
CA VAL A 41 6.55 8.34 7.10
C VAL A 41 6.93 8.08 5.64
N TYR A 42 6.10 7.27 5.00
CA TYR A 42 6.19 6.94 3.58
C TYR A 42 5.15 7.79 2.86
N THR A 43 5.58 8.69 1.99
CA THR A 43 4.68 9.41 1.10
C THR A 43 4.86 8.89 -0.30
N GLN A 44 3.76 8.61 -0.98
CA GLN A 44 3.79 8.27 -2.38
C GLN A 44 2.81 9.15 -3.14
N ASP A 45 3.37 10.01 -3.98
CA ASP A 45 2.66 10.99 -4.79
C ASP A 45 2.77 10.61 -6.27
N THR A 46 1.72 10.88 -7.04
CA THR A 46 1.70 10.58 -8.48
C THR A 46 1.38 11.84 -9.27
N TYR A 47 2.06 12.02 -10.40
CA TYR A 47 1.95 13.18 -11.28
C TYR A 47 1.89 12.78 -12.75
N GLU A 48 1.21 13.57 -13.57
CA GLU A 48 1.32 13.56 -15.02
C GLU A 48 2.18 14.76 -15.45
N GLY A 49 3.30 14.52 -16.15
CA GLY A 49 4.27 15.57 -16.53
C GLY A 49 5.39 15.82 -15.49
N PRO A 50 6.28 16.80 -15.72
CA PRO A 50 7.48 17.02 -14.90
C PRO A 50 7.14 17.54 -13.50
N THR A 51 7.75 16.97 -12.47
CA THR A 51 7.42 17.14 -11.04
C THR A 51 7.35 18.59 -10.57
N SER A 52 6.33 18.90 -9.77
CA SER A 52 6.44 19.92 -8.72
C SER A 52 6.24 19.20 -7.39
N PRO A 53 7.26 19.13 -6.52
CA PRO A 53 7.15 18.38 -5.28
C PRO A 53 6.02 18.95 -4.43
N VAL A 54 5.15 18.08 -3.96
CA VAL A 54 4.15 18.47 -2.96
C VAL A 54 4.77 18.36 -1.58
N SER A 55 4.42 19.29 -0.70
CA SER A 55 4.95 19.31 0.66
C SER A 55 3.89 18.85 1.63
N TRP A 56 4.26 17.85 2.44
CA TRP A 56 3.55 17.48 3.64
C TRP A 56 4.02 18.34 4.79
N LEU A 57 3.09 19.07 5.42
CA LEU A 57 3.39 19.98 6.52
C LEU A 57 2.75 19.48 7.81
N CYS A 58 3.38 19.83 8.92
CA CYS A 58 2.79 19.66 10.24
C CYS A 58 1.63 20.64 10.41
N ASN A 59 0.42 20.12 10.67
CA ASN A 59 -0.78 20.93 10.81
C ASN A 59 -1.18 21.13 12.28
N SER A 60 -1.00 20.12 13.12
CA SER A 60 -1.44 20.14 14.52
C SER A 60 -0.47 19.38 15.41
N LYS A 61 -0.26 19.94 16.61
CA LYS A 61 0.71 19.47 17.62
C LYS A 61 2.14 19.45 17.06
N ASP A 62 3.06 18.83 17.78
CA ASP A 62 4.48 18.79 17.41
C ASP A 62 4.80 17.51 16.64
N CYS A 63 4.95 17.65 15.32
CA CYS A 63 5.34 16.56 14.42
C CYS A 63 6.85 16.26 14.45
N GLY A 64 7.61 16.95 15.31
CA GLY A 64 9.05 16.76 15.44
C GLY A 64 9.87 17.37 14.31
N SER A 65 11.11 16.90 14.20
CA SER A 65 12.07 17.35 13.19
C SER A 65 12.45 16.21 12.25
N ALA A 66 12.50 16.49 10.95
CA ALA A 66 13.03 15.55 9.97
C ALA A 66 14.54 15.40 10.15
N ILE A 67 15.05 14.17 10.23
CA ILE A 67 16.48 13.88 10.52
C ILE A 67 17.30 13.41 9.32
N THR A 68 16.67 12.89 8.27
CA THR A 68 17.36 12.50 7.03
C THR A 68 16.81 13.34 5.88
N ASN A 69 17.69 13.81 4.99
CA ASN A 69 17.25 14.28 3.67
C ASN A 69 16.46 13.13 3.05
N SER A 70 15.22 13.41 2.65
CA SER A 70 14.30 12.43 2.09
C SER A 70 14.98 11.59 1.01
N ASN A 71 14.90 10.26 1.12
CA ASN A 71 15.23 9.41 0.00
C ASN A 71 14.12 9.61 -1.04
N HIS A 72 14.38 10.51 -1.98
CA HIS A 72 13.47 10.87 -3.04
C HIS A 72 13.73 9.95 -4.22
N HIS A 73 12.72 9.14 -4.56
CA HIS A 73 12.79 8.27 -5.71
C HIS A 73 11.68 8.61 -6.68
N THR A 74 12.06 8.86 -7.93
CA THR A 74 11.12 9.09 -9.01
C THR A 74 11.18 7.93 -9.99
N VAL A 75 10.04 7.29 -10.21
CA VAL A 75 9.85 6.27 -11.24
C VAL A 75 8.96 6.84 -12.33
N ASN A 76 9.39 6.74 -13.59
CA ASN A 76 8.64 7.25 -14.73
C ASN A 76 8.02 6.11 -15.54
N PHE A 77 6.70 6.18 -15.74
CA PHE A 77 5.97 5.30 -16.64
C PHE A 77 5.20 6.11 -17.68
N LEU A 78 5.73 6.14 -18.91
CA LEU A 78 5.09 6.75 -20.09
C LEU A 78 4.51 8.16 -19.84
N GLY A 79 5.24 9.00 -19.10
CA GLY A 79 4.84 10.40 -18.83
C GLY A 79 4.10 10.61 -17.51
N ASN A 80 3.76 9.53 -16.79
CA ASN A 80 3.37 9.60 -15.38
C ASN A 80 4.60 9.39 -14.49
N LEU A 81 4.78 10.26 -13.51
CA LEU A 81 5.83 10.19 -12.51
C LEU A 81 5.25 9.72 -11.19
N TYR A 82 5.88 8.71 -10.60
CA TYR A 82 5.60 8.23 -9.25
C TYR A 82 6.76 8.67 -8.39
N GLU A 83 6.44 9.48 -7.40
CA GLU A 83 7.38 10.01 -6.45
C GLU A 83 7.14 9.32 -5.13
N GLN A 84 8.15 8.62 -4.64
CA GLN A 84 8.11 8.05 -3.30
C GLN A 84 9.17 8.73 -2.44
N GLN A 85 8.75 9.19 -1.27
CA GLN A 85 9.62 9.76 -0.26
C GLN A 85 9.53 8.97 1.03
N TYR A 86 10.69 8.82 1.65
CA TYR A 86 10.86 8.19 2.95
C TYR A 86 11.41 9.25 3.90
N ILE A 87 10.61 9.65 4.88
CA ILE A 87 10.94 10.74 5.79
C ILE A 87 10.94 10.24 7.22
N TRP A 88 12.07 10.42 7.90
CA TRP A 88 12.22 10.08 9.30
C TRP A 88 11.96 11.31 10.16
N TYR A 89 10.87 11.29 10.92
CA TYR A 89 10.54 12.31 11.90
C TYR A 89 10.97 11.87 13.29
N MET A 90 11.90 12.61 13.89
CA MET A 90 12.16 12.51 15.32
C MET A 90 11.11 13.30 16.05
N VAL A 91 10.14 12.60 16.62
CA VAL A 91 9.05 13.20 17.37
C VAL A 91 9.46 13.41 18.84
N PRO A 92 9.03 14.53 19.47
CA PRO A 92 9.39 14.82 20.86
C PRO A 92 8.71 13.88 21.86
N ASN A 93 7.55 13.32 21.50
CA ASN A 93 6.76 12.40 22.28
C ASN A 93 5.93 11.52 21.34
N SER A 94 5.27 10.51 21.89
CA SER A 94 4.47 9.57 21.10
C SER A 94 3.01 10.00 20.91
N ASP A 95 2.65 11.26 21.20
CA ASP A 95 1.27 11.74 21.07
C ASP A 95 0.81 11.72 19.60
N LEU A 96 -0.50 11.70 19.43
CA LEU A 96 -1.14 11.84 18.13
C LEU A 96 -0.85 13.22 17.55
N PHE A 97 -0.47 13.32 16.27
CA PHE A 97 -0.29 14.57 15.53
C PHE A 97 -0.86 14.48 14.11
N GLN A 98 -0.95 15.62 13.42
CA GLN A 98 -1.53 15.68 12.07
C GLN A 98 -0.55 16.24 11.05
N MET A 99 -0.47 15.55 9.92
CA MET A 99 0.19 16.04 8.72
C MET A 99 -0.85 16.32 7.64
N TRP A 100 -0.65 17.37 6.86
CA TRP A 100 -1.53 17.70 5.75
C TRP A 100 -0.77 17.98 4.46
N LEU A 101 -1.44 17.73 3.34
CA LEU A 101 -0.98 18.12 2.01
C LEU A 101 -1.40 19.57 1.74
N TYR A 102 -0.43 20.45 1.47
CA TYR A 102 -0.71 21.87 1.23
C TYR A 102 -1.13 22.13 -0.23
N GLY A 103 -2.40 22.48 -0.43
CA GLY A 103 -3.11 22.37 -1.70
C GLY A 103 -2.85 23.37 -2.87
N PRO A 104 -2.29 24.58 -2.73
CA PRO A 104 -2.10 25.44 -3.91
C PRO A 104 -1.00 24.93 -4.87
N TYR A 105 -0.21 23.93 -4.47
CA TYR A 105 0.88 23.34 -5.27
C TYR A 105 0.60 21.93 -5.78
N SER A 106 -0.59 21.37 -5.51
CA SER A 106 -1.02 20.04 -5.97
C SER A 106 -2.25 20.15 -6.89
N PRO A 107 -2.18 20.93 -8.00
CA PRO A 107 -3.33 21.04 -8.89
C PRO A 107 -3.64 19.68 -9.50
N TRP A 108 -4.84 19.16 -9.26
CA TRP A 108 -5.28 17.93 -9.88
C TRP A 108 -5.18 18.04 -11.41
N VAL A 109 -4.93 16.90 -12.06
CA VAL A 109 -5.16 16.76 -13.50
C VAL A 109 -6.55 17.25 -13.87
N SER A 110 -6.69 17.82 -15.07
CA SER A 110 -7.99 18.19 -15.62
C SER A 110 -8.98 17.03 -15.49
N ASN A 111 -10.08 17.27 -14.77
CA ASN A 111 -11.01 16.24 -14.35
C ASN A 111 -12.46 16.71 -14.51
N VAL A 112 -13.36 15.75 -14.67
CA VAL A 112 -14.80 15.96 -14.90
C VAL A 112 -15.48 16.54 -13.65
N ASP A 113 -14.93 16.25 -12.47
CA ASP A 113 -15.52 16.66 -11.21
C ASP A 113 -15.29 18.13 -10.87
N GLY A 114 -14.35 18.78 -11.54
CA GLY A 114 -13.94 20.16 -11.28
C GLY A 114 -13.06 20.31 -10.04
N GLY A 115 -12.45 19.21 -9.56
CA GLY A 115 -11.46 19.23 -8.50
C GLY A 115 -10.24 20.05 -8.93
N ARG A 116 -9.84 21.03 -8.11
CA ARG A 116 -8.76 21.96 -8.48
C ARG A 116 -7.49 21.77 -7.68
N ILE A 117 -7.63 21.33 -6.43
CA ILE A 117 -6.57 21.35 -5.43
C ILE A 117 -6.57 20.01 -4.69
N GLY A 118 -5.42 19.35 -4.64
CA GLY A 118 -5.18 18.20 -3.78
C GLY A 118 -5.11 18.64 -2.33
N GLN A 119 -5.95 18.05 -1.48
CA GLN A 119 -5.96 18.32 -0.05
C GLN A 119 -6.20 17.01 0.68
N ALA A 120 -5.36 16.72 1.66
CA ALA A 120 -5.30 15.43 2.32
C ALA A 120 -4.77 15.62 3.75
N VAL A 121 -5.20 14.77 4.67
CA VAL A 121 -4.76 14.77 6.08
C VAL A 121 -4.42 13.35 6.50
N ALA A 122 -3.26 13.18 7.11
CA ALA A 122 -2.86 12.00 7.84
C ALA A 122 -2.89 12.30 9.35
N VAL A 123 -3.43 11.37 10.13
CA VAL A 123 -3.38 11.40 11.60
C VAL A 123 -2.46 10.27 12.02
N ILE A 124 -1.37 10.63 12.69
CA ILE A 124 -0.32 9.72 13.11
C ILE A 124 -0.43 9.60 14.63
N ASP A 125 -0.57 8.37 15.14
CA ASP A 125 -0.55 8.07 16.57
C ASP A 125 0.57 7.08 16.82
N LEU A 126 1.51 7.43 17.71
CA LEU A 126 2.69 6.58 17.99
C LEU A 126 2.62 6.01 19.40
N ARG A 127 1.49 6.17 20.10
CA ARG A 127 1.33 5.67 21.47
C ARG A 127 1.46 4.16 21.49
N LYS A 128 2.00 3.66 22.61
CA LYS A 128 2.19 2.23 22.82
C LYS A 128 0.85 1.55 23.03
N ARG A 129 0.57 0.54 22.24
CA ARG A 129 -0.65 -0.27 22.33
C ARG A 129 -0.52 -1.35 23.40
N SER A 130 -1.59 -1.63 24.14
CA SER A 130 -1.60 -2.66 25.19
C SER A 130 -1.60 -4.09 24.66
N ASP A 131 -2.09 -4.31 23.45
CA ASP A 131 -2.23 -5.61 22.79
C ASP A 131 -0.91 -6.08 22.15
N THR A 132 -0.26 -5.23 21.34
CA THR A 132 0.99 -5.57 20.64
C THR A 132 2.24 -5.22 21.44
N ASN A 133 2.09 -4.40 22.49
CA ASN A 133 3.20 -3.79 23.24
C ASN A 133 4.18 -2.99 22.35
N LYS A 134 3.74 -2.58 21.17
CA LYS A 134 4.48 -1.73 20.23
C LYS A 134 3.76 -0.41 20.05
N ALA A 135 4.45 0.58 19.49
CA ALA A 135 3.79 1.78 19.01
C ALA A 135 2.89 1.44 17.80
N ASN A 136 1.80 2.17 17.64
CA ASN A 136 0.88 1.97 16.53
C ASN A 136 1.54 2.23 15.17
N SER A 137 1.16 1.45 14.17
CA SER A 137 1.46 1.65 12.75
C SER A 137 0.19 2.08 12.02
N SER A 138 0.29 2.78 10.89
CA SER A 138 -0.91 3.06 10.11
C SER A 138 -1.43 1.82 9.40
N PRO A 139 -2.70 1.84 8.94
CA PRO A 139 -3.09 0.98 7.84
C PRO A 139 -2.19 1.26 6.62
N GLN A 140 -2.06 0.28 5.74
CA GLN A 140 -1.12 0.30 4.64
C GLN A 140 -1.83 -0.01 3.32
N THR A 141 -1.44 0.72 2.29
CA THR A 141 -1.87 0.50 0.91
C THR A 141 -0.86 1.09 -0.07
N ALA A 142 -1.01 0.75 -1.33
CA ALA A 142 -0.23 1.27 -2.45
C ALA A 142 -1.23 1.72 -3.54
N ILE A 143 -1.02 2.91 -4.11
CA ILE A 143 -1.93 3.47 -5.10
C ILE A 143 -1.26 3.62 -6.46
N ILE A 144 -2.04 3.40 -7.51
CA ILE A 144 -1.68 3.76 -8.88
C ILE A 144 -2.90 4.42 -9.54
N PRO A 145 -2.74 5.38 -10.47
CA PRO A 145 -3.82 5.82 -11.33
C PRO A 145 -4.43 4.64 -12.10
N LEU A 146 -5.76 4.53 -12.04
CA LEU A 146 -6.50 3.41 -12.63
C LEU A 146 -7.28 3.86 -13.85
N ARG A 147 -7.64 2.90 -14.70
CA ARG A 147 -8.46 3.11 -15.90
C ARG A 147 -9.61 2.12 -15.97
N VAL A 148 -10.75 2.56 -16.50
CA VAL A 148 -11.90 1.71 -16.79
C VAL A 148 -12.66 2.22 -18.02
N PRO A 149 -13.03 1.38 -18.98
CA PRO A 149 -13.90 1.78 -20.09
C PRO A 149 -15.31 2.16 -19.59
N SER A 150 -15.91 3.18 -20.18
CA SER A 150 -17.21 3.73 -19.77
C SER A 150 -18.35 2.69 -19.76
N ASN A 151 -18.28 1.65 -20.59
CA ASN A 151 -19.28 0.58 -20.67
C ASN A 151 -18.98 -0.66 -19.80
N CYS A 152 -17.88 -0.68 -19.03
CA CYS A 152 -17.49 -1.83 -18.23
C CYS A 152 -17.71 -1.57 -16.74
N GLN A 153 -18.48 -2.44 -16.09
CA GLN A 153 -18.52 -2.46 -14.63
C GLN A 153 -17.17 -2.95 -14.11
N ARG A 154 -16.65 -2.29 -13.07
CA ARG A 154 -15.37 -2.66 -12.48
C ARG A 154 -15.38 -2.39 -10.99
N ASP A 155 -14.98 -3.38 -10.21
CA ASP A 155 -14.69 -3.20 -8.79
C ASP A 155 -13.16 -3.13 -8.62
N PHE A 156 -12.70 -2.02 -8.05
CA PHE A 156 -11.30 -1.86 -7.67
C PHE A 156 -11.17 -2.27 -6.20
N ASN A 157 -10.71 -3.51 -5.98
CA ASN A 157 -10.38 -4.01 -4.65
C ASN A 157 -9.03 -3.46 -4.24
N LEU A 158 -9.02 -2.39 -3.45
CA LEU A 158 -7.80 -1.77 -2.98
C LEU A 158 -7.21 -2.64 -1.88
N LEU A 159 -5.88 -2.80 -1.90
CA LEU A 159 -5.20 -3.45 -0.79
C LEU A 159 -5.39 -2.60 0.47
N ALA A 160 -5.91 -3.20 1.53
CA ALA A 160 -6.12 -2.55 2.81
C ALA A 160 -5.76 -3.55 3.91
N PHE A 161 -4.70 -3.25 4.65
CA PHE A 161 -4.31 -4.06 5.81
C PHE A 161 -3.64 -3.19 6.85
N ASP A 162 -3.67 -3.66 8.10
CA ASP A 162 -2.95 -3.03 9.18
C ASP A 162 -1.87 -3.99 9.74
N PRO A 163 -0.60 -3.56 9.87
CA PRO A 163 0.48 -4.39 10.39
C PRO A 163 0.29 -4.83 11.85
N ASP A 164 -0.45 -4.07 12.66
CA ASP A 164 -0.78 -4.42 14.05
C ASP A 164 -1.99 -5.36 14.13
N GLY A 165 -2.64 -5.63 13.00
CA GLY A 165 -3.73 -6.60 12.87
C GLY A 165 -5.13 -6.01 13.08
N ASP A 166 -5.25 -4.68 12.97
CA ASP A 166 -6.51 -3.96 13.08
C ASP A 166 -7.46 -4.20 11.91
N ASP A 167 -8.74 -3.93 12.17
CA ASP A 167 -9.76 -3.86 11.13
C ASP A 167 -9.62 -2.54 10.38
N VAL A 168 -9.31 -2.61 9.09
CA VAL A 168 -9.17 -1.42 8.25
C VAL A 168 -10.50 -1.08 7.59
N ARG A 169 -10.91 0.19 7.69
CA ARG A 169 -12.13 0.68 7.05
C ARG A 169 -11.86 1.90 6.18
N CYS A 170 -12.58 2.00 5.07
CA CYS A 170 -12.50 3.12 4.14
C CYS A 170 -13.78 3.96 4.10
N ARG A 171 -13.61 5.26 3.87
CA ARG A 171 -14.70 6.21 3.61
C ARG A 171 -14.23 7.36 2.75
N TYR A 172 -15.15 8.06 2.10
CA TYR A 172 -14.80 9.30 1.39
C TYR A 172 -14.29 10.38 2.36
N GLY A 173 -13.40 11.23 1.86
CA GLY A 173 -12.87 12.36 2.61
C GLY A 173 -13.97 13.36 2.98
N ASN A 174 -13.85 13.92 4.17
CA ASN A 174 -14.71 14.97 4.68
C ASN A 174 -14.04 16.34 4.51
N ALA A 175 -14.63 17.20 3.68
CA ALA A 175 -14.12 18.54 3.43
C ALA A 175 -14.08 19.44 4.68
N SER A 176 -15.01 19.27 5.63
CA SER A 176 -14.99 19.99 6.91
C SER A 176 -13.81 19.61 7.79
N LEU A 177 -13.19 18.45 7.56
CA LEU A 177 -11.99 17.97 8.23
C LEU A 177 -10.72 18.19 7.39
N SER A 178 -10.80 18.95 6.30
CA SER A 178 -9.68 19.16 5.37
C SER A 178 -9.15 17.89 4.70
N GLU A 179 -9.91 16.79 4.72
CA GLU A 179 -9.51 15.53 4.07
C GLU A 179 -9.70 15.56 2.54
N SER A 180 -10.42 16.57 2.04
CA SER A 180 -10.66 16.85 0.63
C SER A 180 -10.96 18.33 0.43
N TYR A 181 -10.62 18.92 -0.72
CA TYR A 181 -10.86 20.35 -0.98
C TYR A 181 -12.34 20.67 -1.22
N THR A 182 -13.04 19.82 -1.97
CA THR A 182 -14.49 19.89 -2.14
C THR A 182 -15.09 18.51 -1.94
N TYR A 183 -16.26 18.46 -1.28
CA TYR A 183 -17.00 17.20 -1.19
C TYR A 183 -17.78 16.99 -2.49
N LYS A 184 -17.20 16.22 -3.40
CA LYS A 184 -17.92 15.69 -4.56
C LYS A 184 -17.56 14.23 -4.76
N LYS A 185 -18.41 13.35 -4.20
CA LYS A 185 -18.38 11.93 -4.57
C LYS A 185 -18.53 11.84 -6.09
N PRO A 186 -17.59 11.21 -6.81
CA PRO A 186 -17.72 11.02 -8.24
C PRO A 186 -19.02 10.26 -8.56
N PRO A 187 -19.89 10.79 -9.45
CA PRO A 187 -21.05 10.03 -9.89
C PRO A 187 -20.55 8.72 -10.51
N PHE A 188 -21.28 7.62 -10.32
CA PHE A 188 -20.93 6.26 -10.79
C PHE A 188 -19.87 5.50 -9.98
N PHE A 189 -19.22 6.13 -9.01
CA PHE A 189 -18.34 5.44 -8.08
C PHE A 189 -19.01 5.22 -6.73
N ASN A 190 -18.83 4.04 -6.14
CA ASN A 190 -19.31 3.72 -4.81
C ASN A 190 -18.21 3.03 -4.01
N LEU A 191 -17.84 3.62 -2.87
CA LEU A 191 -16.85 3.07 -1.95
C LEU A 191 -17.55 2.28 -0.84
N SER A 192 -17.15 1.03 -0.65
CA SER A 192 -17.52 0.23 0.52
C SER A 192 -16.60 0.53 1.70
N SER A 193 -17.05 0.20 2.91
CA SER A 193 -16.20 0.25 4.11
C SER A 193 -15.03 -0.73 4.06
N SER A 194 -15.11 -1.80 3.25
CA SER A 194 -14.04 -2.77 3.02
C SER A 194 -13.01 -2.32 1.98
N CYS A 195 -12.98 -1.02 1.63
CA CYS A 195 -12.04 -0.44 0.67
C CYS A 195 -12.19 -0.96 -0.77
N THR A 196 -13.37 -1.40 -1.17
CA THR A 196 -13.70 -1.67 -2.57
C THR A 196 -14.34 -0.44 -3.20
N LEU A 197 -13.75 0.06 -4.29
CA LEU A 197 -14.31 1.13 -5.10
C LEU A 197 -15.00 0.55 -6.33
N SER A 198 -16.32 0.50 -6.32
CA SER A 198 -17.14 0.02 -7.43
C SER A 198 -17.45 1.13 -8.44
N PHE A 199 -17.23 0.86 -9.72
CA PHE A 199 -17.60 1.70 -10.85
C PHE A 199 -18.76 1.08 -11.62
N SER A 200 -19.81 1.87 -11.83
CA SER A 200 -20.95 1.51 -12.67
C SER A 200 -20.82 2.09 -14.09
N PRO A 201 -21.19 1.35 -15.15
CA PRO A 201 -21.16 1.85 -16.52
C PRO A 201 -21.91 3.16 -16.71
N THR A 202 -21.41 3.99 -17.63
CA THR A 202 -21.88 5.34 -17.90
C THR A 202 -21.85 5.67 -19.40
N SER A 203 -22.44 6.80 -19.78
CA SER A 203 -22.44 7.27 -21.18
C SER A 203 -21.13 7.97 -21.54
N SER A 204 -20.82 8.06 -22.84
CA SER A 204 -19.59 8.70 -23.32
C SER A 204 -19.44 10.17 -22.94
N SER A 205 -20.54 10.89 -22.70
CA SER A 205 -20.51 12.26 -22.15
C SER A 205 -19.98 12.37 -20.72
N LYS A 206 -19.67 11.24 -20.07
CA LYS A 206 -19.10 11.12 -18.72
C LYS A 206 -17.71 10.48 -18.75
N GLU A 207 -17.06 10.42 -19.90
CA GLU A 207 -15.65 10.01 -20.00
C GLU A 207 -14.73 11.12 -19.50
N GLY A 208 -13.56 10.73 -19.00
CA GLY A 208 -12.55 11.65 -18.47
C GLY A 208 -11.95 11.21 -17.14
N ALA A 209 -11.12 12.05 -16.55
CA ALA A 209 -10.52 11.80 -15.25
C ALA A 209 -11.49 12.14 -14.11
N TYR A 210 -11.54 11.28 -13.10
CA TYR A 210 -12.28 11.43 -11.86
C TYR A 210 -11.31 11.38 -10.69
N VAL A 211 -11.50 12.26 -9.71
CA VAL A 211 -10.65 12.32 -8.53
C VAL A 211 -11.34 11.57 -7.40
N VAL A 212 -10.72 10.49 -6.92
CA VAL A 212 -11.19 9.74 -5.76
C VAL A 212 -10.41 10.19 -4.55
N GLN A 213 -11.08 10.82 -3.59
CA GLN A 213 -10.48 11.26 -2.32
C GLN A 213 -11.12 10.49 -1.17
N MET A 214 -10.39 9.54 -0.60
CA MET A 214 -10.86 8.72 0.51
C MET A 214 -9.82 8.67 1.63
N VAL A 215 -10.26 8.14 2.76
CA VAL A 215 -9.49 7.97 3.98
C VAL A 215 -9.59 6.52 4.40
N MET A 216 -8.46 5.97 4.84
CA MET A 216 -8.35 4.62 5.39
C MET A 216 -7.99 4.73 6.87
N GLU A 217 -8.76 4.07 7.72
CA GLU A 217 -8.72 4.17 9.19
C GLU A 217 -8.51 2.78 9.79
N ASP A 218 -7.71 2.68 10.84
CA ASP A 218 -7.46 1.45 11.62
C ASP A 218 -8.38 1.41 12.85
N PHE A 219 -8.97 0.25 13.14
CA PHE A 219 -9.82 0.03 14.30
C PHE A 219 -9.35 -1.21 15.05
N PRO A 220 -9.08 -1.13 16.35
CA PRO A 220 -8.62 -2.28 17.11
C PRO A 220 -9.74 -3.32 17.19
N LYS A 221 -9.37 -4.60 17.13
CA LYS A 221 -10.36 -5.70 17.19
C LYS A 221 -11.05 -5.82 18.53
N GLU A 222 -10.36 -5.40 19.59
CA GLU A 222 -10.82 -5.39 20.96
C GLU A 222 -10.51 -4.03 21.59
N ASN A 223 -11.05 -3.77 22.78
CA ASN A 223 -10.70 -2.55 23.49
C ASN A 223 -9.22 -2.58 23.88
N ILE A 224 -8.48 -1.53 23.52
CA ILE A 224 -7.06 -1.38 23.85
C ILE A 224 -6.81 -0.08 24.61
N THR A 225 -5.70 -0.05 25.35
CA THR A 225 -5.19 1.17 25.97
C THR A 225 -3.96 1.65 25.22
N LEU A 226 -4.04 2.88 24.70
CA LEU A 226 -2.90 3.60 24.12
C LEU A 226 -2.18 4.37 25.23
N THR A 227 -0.90 4.09 25.43
CA THR A 227 -0.07 4.73 26.46
C THR A 227 0.95 5.65 25.82
N GLN A 228 0.93 6.92 26.20
CA GLN A 228 1.89 7.93 25.77
C GLN A 228 3.21 7.82 26.56
N THR A 229 4.31 8.37 26.02
CA THR A 229 5.62 8.45 26.69
C THR A 229 5.60 9.13 28.06
N ASN A 230 4.66 10.04 28.34
CA ASN A 230 4.49 10.68 29.65
C ASN A 230 3.65 9.86 30.65
N GLY A 231 3.18 8.67 30.25
CA GLY A 231 2.32 7.79 31.04
C GLY A 231 0.81 8.05 30.90
N SER A 232 0.39 9.09 30.16
CA SER A 232 -1.03 9.33 29.85
C SER A 232 -1.62 8.16 29.07
N GLN A 233 -2.87 7.81 29.34
CA GLN A 233 -3.56 6.69 28.73
C GLN A 233 -4.90 7.11 28.12
N GLU A 234 -5.22 6.54 26.96
CA GLU A 234 -6.53 6.64 26.31
C GLU A 234 -7.01 5.23 25.96
N VAL A 235 -8.29 4.94 26.24
CA VAL A 235 -8.91 3.68 25.81
C VAL A 235 -9.54 3.88 24.44
N LYS A 236 -9.23 2.98 23.50
CA LYS A 236 -9.85 2.90 22.18
C LYS A 236 -10.71 1.65 22.11
N THR A 237 -11.94 1.81 21.62
CA THR A 237 -12.84 0.71 21.31
C THR A 237 -12.75 0.31 19.84
N ASN A 238 -13.41 -0.78 19.45
CA ASN A 238 -13.51 -1.24 18.06
C ASN A 238 -14.28 -0.29 17.11
N ASN A 239 -14.77 0.84 17.62
CA ASN A 239 -15.40 1.92 16.86
C ASN A 239 -14.58 3.20 16.84
N ASP A 240 -13.47 3.26 17.57
CA ASP A 240 -12.60 4.42 17.63
C ASP A 240 -11.39 4.18 16.74
N ALA A 241 -11.26 4.97 15.67
CA ALA A 241 -10.06 4.94 14.86
C ALA A 241 -8.83 5.34 15.70
N ILE A 242 -7.71 4.63 15.55
CA ILE A 242 -6.46 4.99 16.23
C ILE A 242 -5.75 6.07 15.43
N SER A 243 -5.64 5.84 14.13
CA SER A 243 -4.95 6.65 13.15
C SER A 243 -5.71 6.66 11.82
N LYS A 244 -5.30 7.54 10.91
CA LYS A 244 -5.92 7.60 9.57
C LYS A 244 -4.95 8.08 8.52
N ILE A 245 -5.08 7.52 7.33
CA ILE A 245 -4.28 7.91 6.19
C ILE A 245 -5.16 8.39 5.02
N PRO A 246 -4.69 9.37 4.24
CA PRO A 246 -5.33 9.71 3.00
C PRO A 246 -4.94 8.69 1.93
N VAL A 247 -5.92 8.29 1.13
CA VAL A 247 -5.72 7.47 -0.06
C VAL A 247 -6.46 8.17 -1.19
N GLN A 248 -5.74 8.90 -2.02
CA GLN A 248 -6.33 9.71 -3.08
C GLN A 248 -5.69 9.38 -4.42
N PHE A 249 -6.49 9.17 -5.45
CA PHE A 249 -5.97 8.80 -6.77
C PHE A 249 -6.98 9.13 -7.86
N VAL A 250 -6.47 9.21 -9.09
CA VAL A 250 -7.28 9.43 -10.28
C VAL A 250 -7.73 8.09 -10.86
N VAL A 251 -9.02 8.00 -11.19
CA VAL A 251 -9.55 6.97 -12.08
C VAL A 251 -9.95 7.64 -13.38
N ARG A 252 -9.40 7.17 -14.50
CA ARG A 252 -9.79 7.66 -15.83
C ARG A 252 -10.84 6.73 -16.42
N VAL A 253 -12.00 7.30 -16.72
CA VAL A 253 -13.06 6.65 -17.48
C VAL A 253 -12.75 6.85 -18.96
N ASP A 254 -12.28 5.78 -19.60
CA ASP A 254 -11.87 5.78 -21.00
C ASP A 254 -13.08 5.46 -21.92
N PRO A 255 -12.98 5.73 -23.24
CA PRO A 255 -13.99 5.34 -24.21
C PRO A 255 -14.44 3.88 -24.11
N ALA A 256 -15.71 3.65 -24.46
CA ALA A 256 -16.29 2.32 -24.48
C ALA A 256 -15.46 1.34 -25.32
N VAL A 257 -15.32 0.11 -24.82
CA VAL A 257 -14.56 -0.96 -25.47
C VAL A 257 -15.52 -1.94 -26.15
N PRO A 258 -15.13 -2.60 -27.26
CA PRO A 258 -16.01 -3.56 -27.93
C PRO A 258 -16.48 -4.73 -27.04
N SER A 259 -15.66 -5.15 -26.08
CA SER A 259 -16.02 -6.15 -25.08
C SER A 259 -15.31 -5.91 -23.76
N CYS A 260 -16.04 -6.01 -22.66
CA CYS A 260 -15.51 -5.96 -21.29
C CYS A 260 -14.96 -7.30 -20.80
N THR A 261 -14.95 -8.32 -21.66
CA THR A 261 -14.40 -9.64 -21.31
C THR A 261 -12.88 -9.52 -21.18
N GLU A 262 -12.36 -9.89 -20.01
CA GLU A 262 -10.92 -9.90 -19.76
C GLU A 262 -10.19 -10.88 -20.68
N GLY A 263 -8.99 -10.50 -21.10
CA GLY A 263 -8.18 -11.27 -22.05
C GLY A 263 -8.52 -11.01 -23.52
N LEU A 264 -9.58 -10.25 -23.82
CA LEU A 264 -9.83 -9.75 -25.18
C LEU A 264 -9.13 -8.40 -25.39
N TYR A 265 -9.67 -7.34 -24.79
CA TYR A 265 -9.10 -5.99 -24.87
C TYR A 265 -8.46 -5.56 -23.55
N LEU A 266 -9.15 -5.80 -22.43
CA LEU A 266 -8.62 -5.57 -21.09
C LEU A 266 -7.67 -6.72 -20.74
N PRO A 267 -6.41 -6.45 -20.38
CA PRO A 267 -5.46 -7.50 -20.03
C PRO A 267 -5.96 -8.37 -18.88
N ARG A 268 -5.82 -9.69 -19.02
CA ARG A 268 -6.09 -10.64 -17.95
C ARG A 268 -4.77 -11.14 -17.38
N ILE A 269 -4.56 -10.97 -16.08
CA ILE A 269 -3.41 -11.54 -15.38
C ILE A 269 -3.70 -13.03 -15.13
N LEU A 270 -2.78 -13.88 -15.57
CA LEU A 270 -2.86 -15.34 -15.51
C LEU A 270 -2.12 -15.93 -14.30
N THR A 271 -1.03 -15.28 -13.86
CA THR A 271 -0.31 -15.78 -12.70
C THR A 271 -1.14 -15.58 -11.43
N PRO A 272 -1.34 -16.62 -10.60
CA PRO A 272 -1.84 -16.45 -9.25
C PRO A 272 -0.87 -15.55 -8.47
N ILE A 273 -1.37 -14.43 -7.96
CA ILE A 273 -0.59 -13.52 -7.11
C ILE A 273 -0.97 -13.82 -5.67
N PRO A 274 -0.04 -14.26 -4.81
CA PRO A 274 -0.34 -14.48 -3.41
C PRO A 274 -0.64 -13.15 -2.72
N ASP A 275 -1.55 -13.17 -1.74
CA ASP A 275 -1.88 -11.98 -0.95
C ASP A 275 -0.68 -11.48 -0.14
N ARG A 276 0.21 -12.39 0.24
CA ARG A 276 1.38 -12.10 1.06
C ARG A 276 2.61 -12.92 0.68
N LEU A 277 3.77 -12.30 0.74
CA LEU A 277 5.09 -12.87 0.59
C LEU A 277 5.94 -12.51 1.81
N TYR A 278 6.89 -13.39 2.13
CA TYR A 278 7.82 -13.19 3.24
C TYR A 278 9.25 -13.21 2.72
N THR A 279 10.07 -12.29 3.22
CA THR A 279 11.50 -12.26 2.95
C THR A 279 12.22 -11.69 4.18
N ILE A 280 13.54 -11.64 4.15
CA ILE A 280 14.36 -10.93 5.14
C ILE A 280 15.13 -9.82 4.42
N VAL A 281 15.65 -8.86 5.19
CA VAL A 281 16.49 -7.80 4.61
C VAL A 281 17.65 -8.39 3.79
N ASN A 282 18.01 -7.70 2.71
CA ASN A 282 19.01 -8.08 1.73
C ASN A 282 18.73 -9.39 0.95
N GLN A 283 17.55 -10.01 1.09
CA GLN A 283 17.12 -11.15 0.27
C GLN A 283 16.07 -10.74 -0.77
N PRO A 284 16.32 -11.00 -2.07
CA PRO A 284 15.40 -10.60 -3.12
C PRO A 284 14.11 -11.43 -3.09
N VAL A 285 12.97 -10.77 -3.21
CA VAL A 285 11.68 -11.39 -3.52
C VAL A 285 11.38 -11.23 -5.01
N LEU A 286 10.79 -12.25 -5.63
CA LEU A 286 10.40 -12.26 -7.04
C LEU A 286 8.88 -12.42 -7.18
N ILE A 287 8.28 -11.58 -8.03
CA ILE A 287 6.86 -11.63 -8.39
C ILE A 287 6.79 -11.80 -9.91
N ASN A 288 6.34 -12.97 -10.35
CA ASN A 288 6.19 -13.30 -11.76
C ASN A 288 4.80 -12.90 -12.26
N ILE A 289 4.73 -12.08 -13.30
CA ILE A 289 3.48 -11.55 -13.84
C ILE A 289 3.35 -12.03 -15.29
N THR A 290 2.35 -12.86 -15.54
CA THR A 290 1.97 -13.29 -16.88
C THR A 290 0.58 -12.76 -17.17
N ALA A 291 0.39 -12.16 -18.34
CA ALA A 291 -0.89 -11.62 -18.77
C ALA A 291 -1.13 -11.84 -20.26
N GLU A 292 -2.39 -11.74 -20.66
CA GLU A 292 -2.82 -11.90 -22.04
C GLU A 292 -3.87 -10.86 -22.44
N ALA A 293 -3.87 -10.52 -23.73
CA ALA A 293 -4.93 -9.80 -24.42
C ALA A 293 -4.91 -10.24 -25.90
N LEU A 294 -6.06 -10.61 -26.47
CA LEU A 294 -6.17 -11.11 -27.84
C LEU A 294 -6.22 -9.99 -28.88
N ASN A 295 -6.93 -8.90 -28.56
CA ASN A 295 -7.25 -7.79 -29.45
C ASN A 295 -6.56 -6.48 -29.05
N ALA A 296 -5.63 -6.52 -28.10
CA ALA A 296 -4.81 -5.39 -27.68
C ALA A 296 -3.36 -5.84 -27.44
N SER A 297 -2.40 -4.92 -27.59
CA SER A 297 -0.99 -5.23 -27.38
C SER A 297 -0.57 -4.87 -25.96
N LEU A 298 -0.06 -5.85 -25.21
CA LEU A 298 0.44 -5.62 -23.85
C LEU A 298 1.68 -4.73 -23.87
N SER A 299 1.61 -3.57 -23.23
CA SER A 299 2.67 -2.57 -23.27
C SER A 299 3.61 -2.70 -22.08
N GLN A 300 3.11 -2.55 -20.85
CA GLN A 300 3.92 -2.49 -19.64
C GLN A 300 3.15 -2.91 -18.38
N VAL A 301 3.85 -2.97 -17.25
CA VAL A 301 3.26 -3.06 -15.91
C VAL A 301 3.44 -1.71 -15.22
N LEU A 302 2.33 -1.10 -14.78
CA LEU A 302 2.36 0.05 -13.89
C LEU A 302 2.30 -0.46 -12.46
N TYR A 303 3.13 0.07 -11.57
CA TYR A 303 3.17 -0.37 -10.18
C TYR A 303 3.45 0.76 -9.21
N SER A 304 3.08 0.49 -7.96
CA SER A 304 3.35 1.27 -6.76
C SER A 304 3.80 0.33 -5.66
N GLY A 305 4.75 0.80 -4.85
CA GLY A 305 5.43 0.00 -3.84
C GLY A 305 6.84 0.56 -3.64
N PRO A 306 7.73 -0.16 -2.94
CA PRO A 306 9.09 0.27 -2.68
C PRO A 306 9.84 0.75 -3.93
N SER A 307 10.41 1.94 -3.84
CA SER A 307 11.15 2.63 -4.90
C SER A 307 12.31 1.87 -5.53
N THR A 308 12.87 0.88 -4.84
CA THR A 308 13.99 0.05 -5.32
C THR A 308 13.53 -1.22 -6.04
N ILE A 309 12.23 -1.37 -6.30
CA ILE A 309 11.71 -2.42 -7.18
C ILE A 309 12.32 -2.28 -8.57
N ASN A 310 12.83 -3.41 -9.09
CA ASN A 310 13.23 -3.56 -10.48
C ASN A 310 12.18 -4.38 -11.23
N LEU A 311 11.71 -3.87 -12.36
CA LEU A 311 10.76 -4.54 -13.24
C LEU A 311 11.44 -4.88 -14.57
N ASN A 312 11.47 -6.17 -14.91
CA ASN A 312 12.03 -6.66 -16.17
C ASN A 312 10.94 -7.31 -17.03
N ARG A 313 10.87 -6.93 -18.30
CA ARG A 313 10.03 -7.62 -19.29
C ARG A 313 10.84 -8.74 -19.93
N VAL A 314 10.44 -9.98 -19.71
CA VAL A 314 11.12 -11.17 -20.24
C VAL A 314 10.64 -11.46 -21.66
N LEU A 315 9.32 -11.47 -21.84
CA LEU A 315 8.64 -11.68 -23.12
C LEU A 315 7.40 -10.78 -23.20
N PRO A 316 6.77 -10.62 -24.39
CA PRO A 316 5.45 -10.03 -24.46
C PRO A 316 4.47 -10.70 -23.49
N GLY A 317 3.91 -9.92 -22.57
CA GLY A 317 3.00 -10.42 -21.54
C GLY A 317 3.64 -11.15 -20.36
N GLN A 318 4.97 -11.29 -20.31
CA GLN A 318 5.67 -11.89 -19.18
C GLN A 318 6.67 -10.91 -18.57
N TYR A 319 6.49 -10.63 -17.29
CA TYR A 319 7.27 -9.68 -16.52
C TYR A 319 7.73 -10.33 -15.21
N VAL A 320 8.91 -9.93 -14.74
CA VAL A 320 9.44 -10.32 -13.45
C VAL A 320 9.73 -9.05 -12.67
N MET A 321 9.03 -8.88 -11.56
CA MET A 321 9.29 -7.82 -10.60
C MET A 321 10.17 -8.39 -9.48
N SER A 322 11.27 -7.71 -9.18
CA SER A 322 12.20 -8.11 -8.12
C SER A 322 12.45 -6.96 -7.17
N TRP A 323 12.44 -7.24 -5.88
CA TRP A 323 12.74 -6.26 -4.84
C TRP A 323 13.64 -6.85 -3.78
N THR A 324 14.68 -6.10 -3.40
CA THR A 324 15.57 -6.46 -2.29
C THR A 324 15.38 -5.43 -1.18
N PRO A 325 14.69 -5.77 -0.08
CA PRO A 325 14.50 -4.86 1.03
C PRO A 325 15.84 -4.48 1.68
N PRO A 326 16.12 -3.18 1.88
CA PRO A 326 17.28 -2.76 2.64
C PRO A 326 17.11 -3.03 4.15
N GLU A 327 18.18 -2.85 4.92
CA GLU A 327 18.22 -3.16 6.37
C GLU A 327 17.18 -2.40 7.19
N ASP A 328 16.90 -1.16 6.81
CA ASP A 328 15.93 -0.32 7.50
C ASP A 328 14.49 -0.79 7.32
N ASN A 329 14.18 -1.62 6.32
CA ASN A 329 12.85 -2.21 6.14
C ASN A 329 12.60 -3.43 7.05
N GLY A 330 13.57 -3.83 7.87
CA GLY A 330 13.42 -4.95 8.80
C GLY A 330 12.25 -4.74 9.77
N GLY A 331 11.35 -5.73 9.84
CA GLY A 331 10.17 -5.71 10.71
C GLY A 331 8.96 -4.99 10.13
N GLU A 332 9.05 -4.49 8.89
CA GLU A 332 7.96 -3.77 8.22
C GLU A 332 7.23 -4.65 7.19
N SER A 333 6.07 -4.18 6.75
CA SER A 333 5.33 -4.75 5.62
C SER A 333 5.11 -3.71 4.54
N HIS A 334 5.34 -4.09 3.29
CA HIS A 334 5.26 -3.18 2.16
C HIS A 334 4.21 -3.64 1.14
N PRO A 335 3.17 -2.85 0.88
CA PRO A 335 2.24 -3.11 -0.19
C PRO A 335 2.92 -2.88 -1.54
N ILE A 336 2.72 -3.81 -2.47
CA ILE A 336 3.08 -3.65 -3.88
C ILE A 336 1.83 -3.87 -4.70
N CYS A 337 1.34 -2.84 -5.37
CA CYS A 337 0.15 -2.87 -6.21
C CYS A 337 0.51 -2.60 -7.67
N PHE A 338 -0.10 -3.32 -8.61
CA PHE A 338 0.20 -3.19 -10.03
C PHE A 338 -0.99 -3.54 -10.94
N VAL A 339 -0.92 -3.03 -12.18
CA VAL A 339 -1.79 -3.38 -13.30
C VAL A 339 -0.96 -3.61 -14.55
N VAL A 340 -1.46 -4.46 -15.45
CA VAL A 340 -0.91 -4.60 -16.80
C VAL A 340 -1.66 -3.65 -17.72
N GLU A 341 -0.92 -2.84 -18.47
CA GLU A 341 -1.45 -1.92 -19.47
C GLU A 341 -1.39 -2.56 -20.86
N ALA A 342 -2.43 -2.33 -21.66
CA ALA A 342 -2.45 -2.65 -23.08
C ALA A 342 -2.85 -1.46 -23.93
N ASP A 343 -2.25 -1.40 -25.11
CA ASP A 343 -2.49 -0.37 -26.11
C ASP A 343 -3.35 -0.92 -27.26
N ASN A 344 -4.36 -0.15 -27.66
CA ASN A 344 -5.11 -0.37 -28.89
C ASN A 344 -5.38 0.96 -29.61
N VAL A 345 -4.31 1.55 -30.18
CA VAL A 345 -4.28 2.79 -31.00
C VAL A 345 -4.78 4.06 -30.28
N LEU A 346 -5.91 4.00 -29.58
CA LEU A 346 -6.42 4.75 -28.43
C LEU A 346 -7.88 4.27 -28.23
N PRO A 347 -8.33 3.86 -27.03
CA PRO A 347 -7.73 4.09 -25.70
C PRO A 347 -6.77 2.98 -25.21
N LYS A 348 -6.20 3.22 -24.02
CA LYS A 348 -5.42 2.25 -23.25
C LYS A 348 -6.32 1.48 -22.28
N TYR A 349 -5.95 0.26 -21.95
CA TYR A 349 -6.72 -0.60 -21.03
C TYR A 349 -5.86 -1.11 -19.89
N HIS A 350 -6.45 -1.22 -18.70
CA HIS A 350 -5.82 -1.82 -17.53
C HIS A 350 -6.45 -3.18 -17.22
N SER A 351 -5.63 -4.10 -16.74
CA SER A 351 -6.09 -5.30 -16.04
C SER A 351 -6.84 -4.94 -14.76
N GLU A 352 -7.37 -5.94 -14.07
CA GLU A 352 -7.67 -5.76 -12.64
C GLU A 352 -6.41 -5.35 -11.87
N LEU A 353 -6.63 -4.55 -10.82
CA LEU A 353 -5.62 -4.24 -9.82
C LEU A 353 -5.24 -5.53 -9.10
N ARG A 354 -3.94 -5.79 -8.99
CA ARG A 354 -3.38 -6.85 -8.16
C ARG A 354 -2.42 -6.25 -7.17
N CYS A 355 -2.43 -6.76 -5.95
CA CYS A 355 -1.53 -6.32 -4.92
C CYS A 355 -0.98 -7.51 -4.13
N VAL A 356 0.21 -7.34 -3.57
CA VAL A 356 0.84 -8.30 -2.66
C VAL A 356 1.47 -7.55 -1.50
N ILE A 357 1.37 -8.11 -0.31
CA ILE A 357 2.04 -7.61 0.89
C ILE A 357 3.38 -8.33 1.01
N VAL A 358 4.49 -7.61 1.04
CA VAL A 358 5.80 -8.20 1.36
C VAL A 358 6.15 -7.88 2.80
N THR A 359 6.12 -8.88 3.69
CA THR A 359 6.54 -8.74 5.08
C THR A 359 8.03 -9.07 5.19
N VAL A 360 8.80 -8.13 5.74
CA VAL A 360 10.27 -8.21 5.82
C VAL A 360 10.67 -8.55 7.25
N GLY A 361 11.32 -9.70 7.44
CA GLY A 361 11.96 -10.05 8.71
C GLY A 361 13.28 -9.29 8.90
N ASN A 362 13.66 -9.06 10.16
CA ASN A 362 14.97 -8.50 10.49
C ASN A 362 16.08 -9.42 9.98
N ALA A 363 17.24 -8.84 9.63
CA ALA A 363 18.45 -9.64 9.46
C ALA A 363 18.65 -10.45 10.74
N THR A 364 18.62 -11.78 10.64
CA THR A 364 19.34 -12.57 11.64
C THR A 364 20.78 -12.11 11.54
N ALA A 365 21.31 -11.52 12.63
CA ALA A 365 22.69 -11.10 12.76
C ALA A 365 23.57 -12.12 12.04
N THR A 366 24.31 -11.64 11.04
CA THR A 366 25.29 -12.34 10.22
C THR A 366 25.50 -13.78 10.68
N ALA A 367 24.73 -14.70 10.09
CA ALA A 367 25.25 -16.05 9.99
C ALA A 367 26.37 -15.97 8.95
N THR A 368 27.54 -15.49 9.37
CA THR A 368 28.75 -16.24 9.07
C THR A 368 28.46 -17.63 9.60
N ALA A 369 27.85 -18.46 8.75
CA ALA A 369 27.79 -19.88 8.93
C ALA A 369 29.23 -20.40 8.74
N THR A 370 30.09 -20.10 9.71
CA THR A 370 30.92 -21.15 10.25
C THR A 370 29.90 -22.14 10.81
N ILE A 371 29.69 -23.23 10.07
CA ILE A 371 28.94 -24.39 10.56
C ILE A 371 29.71 -24.92 11.76
N ASN A 372 29.43 -24.36 12.93
CA ASN A 372 29.68 -24.98 14.21
C ASN A 372 28.30 -25.46 14.68
N ASN A 373 28.10 -26.78 14.55
CA ASN A 373 26.89 -27.54 14.86
C ASN A 373 26.46 -27.42 16.33
N SER A 374 26.05 -26.24 16.81
CA SER A 374 25.59 -26.09 18.21
C SER A 374 24.56 -25.01 18.51
N ASN A 375 24.15 -24.17 17.56
CA ASN A 375 23.16 -23.12 17.84
C ASN A 375 21.74 -23.59 17.49
N LYS A 376 21.11 -24.41 18.35
CA LYS A 376 19.67 -24.66 18.30
C LYS A 376 18.92 -23.45 18.89
N ALA A 377 18.16 -22.73 18.07
CA ALA A 377 17.18 -21.75 18.56
C ALA A 377 15.90 -22.51 18.97
N VAL A 378 15.41 -22.29 20.20
CA VAL A 378 14.18 -22.93 20.72
C VAL A 378 13.08 -21.87 20.79
N ALA A 379 12.04 -22.03 19.96
CA ALA A 379 10.82 -21.23 20.03
C ALA A 379 9.72 -22.04 20.72
N ARG A 380 8.94 -21.40 21.61
CA ARG A 380 7.81 -22.03 22.31
C ARG A 380 6.51 -21.34 21.92
N LEU A 381 5.63 -22.07 21.24
CA LEU A 381 4.27 -21.65 20.94
C LEU A 381 3.31 -22.27 21.97
N ILE A 382 2.43 -21.48 22.57
CA ILE A 382 1.39 -21.95 23.48
C ILE A 382 0.05 -21.59 22.86
N MET A 383 -0.76 -22.61 22.57
CA MET A 383 -2.08 -22.45 21.95
C MET A 383 -3.13 -23.26 22.72
N ARG A 384 -4.37 -22.76 22.76
CA ARG A 384 -5.54 -23.51 23.25
C ARG A 384 -6.37 -23.97 22.06
N VAL A 385 -6.72 -25.25 22.03
CA VAL A 385 -7.49 -25.87 20.95
C VAL A 385 -8.69 -26.56 21.55
N SER A 386 -9.86 -26.30 20.97
CA SER A 386 -11.10 -27.02 21.29
C SER A 386 -11.41 -27.94 20.12
N SER A 387 -11.48 -29.24 20.37
CA SER A 387 -11.76 -30.24 19.32
C SER A 387 -12.40 -31.47 19.94
N SER A 388 -13.23 -32.15 19.16
CA SER A 388 -13.80 -33.47 19.49
C SER A 388 -12.90 -34.64 19.06
N LEU A 389 -11.77 -34.35 18.40
CA LEU A 389 -10.83 -35.36 17.93
C LEU A 389 -9.94 -35.87 19.08
N PRO A 390 -9.43 -37.12 18.97
CA PRO A 390 -8.39 -37.63 19.85
C PRO A 390 -7.14 -36.73 19.86
N LEU A 391 -6.45 -36.68 21.01
CA LEU A 391 -5.30 -35.81 21.20
C LEU A 391 -4.16 -36.04 20.20
N ASP A 392 -3.92 -37.30 19.82
CA ASP A 392 -2.85 -37.65 18.89
C ASP A 392 -3.16 -37.19 17.46
N ASP A 393 -4.43 -37.24 17.04
CA ASP A 393 -4.87 -36.70 15.75
C ASP A 393 -4.71 -35.17 15.73
N ILE A 394 -5.06 -34.49 16.82
CA ILE A 394 -4.87 -33.04 16.97
C ILE A 394 -3.38 -32.69 16.87
N LYS A 395 -2.50 -33.42 17.56
CA LYS A 395 -1.06 -33.19 17.49
C LYS A 395 -0.53 -33.34 16.07
N ASN A 396 -0.95 -34.39 15.35
CA ASN A 396 -0.52 -34.64 13.98
C ASN A 396 -0.99 -33.53 13.03
N ILE A 397 -2.26 -33.13 13.13
CA ILE A 397 -2.83 -32.04 12.31
C ILE A 397 -2.08 -30.72 12.56
N ILE A 398 -1.89 -30.33 13.82
CA ILE A 398 -1.19 -29.08 14.16
C ILE A 398 0.26 -29.14 13.70
N THR A 399 0.95 -30.28 13.89
CA THR A 399 2.33 -30.46 13.42
C THR A 399 2.41 -30.25 11.92
N GLN A 400 1.48 -30.83 11.16
CA GLN A 400 1.47 -30.70 9.71
C GLN A 400 1.17 -29.26 9.28
N LEU A 401 0.19 -28.59 9.89
CA LEU A 401 -0.12 -27.18 9.60
C LEU A 401 1.08 -26.27 9.86
N ILE A 402 1.80 -26.48 10.98
CA ILE A 402 3.01 -25.71 11.27
C ILE A 402 4.09 -25.99 10.23
N LYS A 403 4.30 -27.25 9.83
CA LYS A 403 5.28 -27.59 8.79
C LYS A 403 4.93 -26.99 7.44
N ASP A 404 3.66 -27.05 7.05
CA ASP A 404 3.18 -26.48 5.80
C ASP A 404 3.40 -24.96 5.80
N GLU A 405 3.06 -24.28 6.90
CA GLU A 405 3.28 -22.84 7.06
C GLU A 405 4.78 -22.49 7.04
N LEU A 406 5.63 -23.25 7.73
CA LEU A 406 7.08 -23.04 7.72
C LEU A 406 7.69 -23.27 6.33
N THR A 407 7.15 -24.24 5.58
CA THR A 407 7.54 -24.51 4.20
C THR A 407 7.13 -23.36 3.28
N ILE A 408 5.92 -22.80 3.48
CA ILE A 408 5.46 -21.57 2.81
C ILE A 408 6.39 -20.38 3.15
N LEU A 409 6.90 -20.31 4.38
CA LEU A 409 7.89 -19.33 4.83
C LEU A 409 9.33 -19.60 4.33
N GLY A 410 9.53 -20.62 3.49
CA GLY A 410 10.84 -20.95 2.89
C GLY A 410 11.82 -21.66 3.82
N LEU A 411 11.36 -22.15 4.98
CA LEU A 411 12.17 -22.90 5.94
C LEU A 411 11.99 -24.40 5.67
N SER A 412 13.00 -25.05 5.07
CA SER A 412 12.94 -26.48 4.76
C SER A 412 13.03 -27.39 6.01
N ASP A 413 12.36 -28.54 5.95
CA ASP A 413 12.24 -29.61 6.98
C ASP A 413 13.56 -30.14 7.61
N VAL A 414 14.74 -29.74 7.12
CA VAL A 414 16.04 -30.36 7.47
C VAL A 414 16.57 -29.93 8.85
N ALA A 415 15.94 -28.98 9.55
CA ALA A 415 16.48 -28.41 10.79
C ALA A 415 15.52 -28.26 11.99
N LEU A 416 14.28 -28.77 11.91
CA LEU A 416 13.24 -28.51 12.92
C LEU A 416 12.90 -29.76 13.75
N ASP A 417 13.25 -29.72 15.03
CA ASP A 417 12.85 -30.70 16.04
C ASP A 417 11.57 -30.21 16.73
N LEU A 418 10.41 -30.53 16.14
CA LEU A 418 9.08 -30.11 16.63
C LEU A 418 8.60 -31.04 17.74
N ASN A 419 8.51 -30.53 18.97
CA ASN A 419 7.97 -31.27 20.12
C ASN A 419 6.68 -30.60 20.65
N ILE A 420 5.53 -31.23 20.40
CA ILE A 420 4.23 -30.75 20.87
C ILE A 420 3.86 -31.42 22.19
N VAL A 421 3.85 -30.64 23.27
CA VAL A 421 3.33 -31.03 24.58
C VAL A 421 1.91 -30.49 24.74
N ALA A 422 0.94 -31.38 24.94
CA ALA A 422 -0.47 -31.01 25.11
C ALA A 422 -1.04 -31.64 26.38
N ASN A 423 -1.77 -30.83 27.15
CA ASN A 423 -2.48 -31.26 28.36
C ASN A 423 -3.99 -31.09 28.15
N THR A 424 -4.77 -32.10 28.53
CA THR A 424 -6.23 -32.03 28.49
C THR A 424 -6.76 -31.44 29.80
N THR A 425 -7.59 -30.40 29.71
CA THR A 425 -8.45 -29.99 30.82
C THR A 425 -9.83 -30.62 30.60
N ASN A 426 -10.10 -31.75 31.24
CA ASN A 426 -11.45 -32.32 31.24
C ASN A 426 -12.36 -31.40 32.07
N THR A 427 -13.22 -30.63 31.41
CA THR A 427 -14.40 -30.07 32.05
C THR A 427 -15.40 -31.22 32.18
N GLY A 428 -15.34 -31.92 33.32
CA GLY A 428 -16.21 -33.06 33.61
C GLY A 428 -17.69 -32.68 33.51
N GLY A 429 -18.44 -33.51 32.79
CA GLY A 429 -19.87 -33.74 33.00
C GLY A 429 -20.05 -35.03 33.78
#